data_AF-A0A0F8XRE8-F1
#
_entry.id   AF-A0A0F8XRE8-F1
#
_cell.length_a   1.000
_cell.length_b   1.000
_cell.length_c   1.000
_cell.angle_alpha   90.00
_cell.angle_beta   90.00
_cell.angle_gamma   90.00
#
_symmetry.space_group_name_H-M   'P 1'
#
loop_
_entity.id
_entity.type
_entity.pdbx_description
1 polymer ?
#
loop_
_entity_poly.entity_id
_entity_poly.type
_entity_poly.pdbx_seq_one_letter_code
_entity_poly.pdbx_strand_id
1 'polypeptide(L)'
;ILQNRRYLNRRQISLSAYLQGLVAVNWRANGYLRMATTGQKAYAWRQGKGGYKYLAKTRSQTASTNFIPYFEPRRDILYLTNPNKRTVRATIYLANNNKLYNKKVIRIKGRSVAQVSYKRSKLRRLRSVYVRVNSRGGRIFVSKKTASSFFASAQTAGKLSKESIITNFSPSRNLLYITNPNRKPVRVILKYIKDGRSYYAKRLKIGPRDVILVDNRRRLKNREEAYLQIKSNRAIMASKRMANATYQLAQPRSFASKTLYAADFSAASETLYIINPAGASSNVSVNIIANGAVIFSGTYDVPANTQLPIDLRGSAAAAYSNTYLRIQVNN
;
A
#
# COMPACT_ATOMS: atom_id res chain seq x y z
N ILE A 1 27.50 -16.80 -39.54
CA ILE A 1 27.37 -18.27 -39.41
C ILE A 1 27.43 -18.57 -37.90
N LEU A 2 26.31 -18.41 -37.18
CA LEU A 2 25.36 -19.45 -36.76
C LEU A 2 25.94 -20.43 -35.70
N GLN A 3 25.14 -20.60 -34.63
CA GLN A 3 25.13 -21.68 -33.63
C GLN A 3 26.02 -21.54 -32.38
N ASN A 4 25.39 -21.08 -31.30
CA ASN A 4 25.34 -21.90 -30.08
C ASN A 4 24.03 -21.63 -29.32
N ARG A 5 23.00 -22.37 -29.77
CA ARG A 5 21.73 -22.58 -29.09
C ARG A 5 21.85 -23.90 -28.30
N ARG A 6 21.31 -23.89 -27.08
CA ARG A 6 21.01 -25.03 -26.18
C ARG A 6 22.17 -25.46 -25.27
N TYR A 7 22.10 -25.08 -23.99
CA TYR A 7 21.61 -25.94 -22.91
C TYR A 7 21.77 -25.17 -21.59
N LEU A 8 20.72 -24.48 -21.14
CA LEU A 8 20.55 -24.20 -19.72
C LEU A 8 19.18 -24.72 -19.32
N ASN A 9 19.25 -25.80 -18.56
CA ASN A 9 18.15 -26.61 -18.10
C ASN A 9 17.10 -25.77 -17.37
N ARG A 10 15.86 -26.22 -17.56
CA ARG A 10 14.63 -25.74 -16.93
C ARG A 10 14.77 -25.66 -15.41
N ARG A 11 15.08 -24.48 -14.88
CA ARG A 11 14.47 -24.00 -13.64
C ARG A 11 13.71 -22.74 -14.00
N GLN A 12 12.40 -22.71 -13.72
CA GLN A 12 11.56 -21.52 -13.84
C GLN A 12 12.01 -20.47 -12.81
N ILE A 13 13.17 -19.87 -13.03
CA ILE A 13 13.57 -18.63 -12.36
C ILE A 13 12.76 -17.56 -13.08
N SER A 14 11.83 -16.93 -12.36
CA SER A 14 10.99 -15.90 -12.97
C SER A 14 11.90 -14.78 -13.51
N LEU A 15 11.83 -14.55 -14.82
CA LEU A 15 12.52 -13.51 -15.61
C LEU A 15 12.44 -12.10 -14.96
N SER A 16 11.51 -11.93 -14.01
CA SER A 16 11.37 -10.81 -13.08
C SER A 16 12.65 -10.45 -12.34
N ALA A 17 13.45 -11.44 -11.91
CA ALA A 17 14.63 -11.26 -11.07
C ALA A 17 15.87 -10.82 -11.88
N TYR A 18 16.05 -11.37 -13.08
CA TYR A 18 17.17 -11.01 -13.97
C TYR A 18 17.06 -9.57 -14.49
N LEU A 19 15.83 -9.10 -14.74
CA LEU A 19 15.59 -7.72 -15.16
C LEU A 19 15.78 -6.69 -14.05
N GLN A 20 15.74 -7.07 -12.76
CA GLN A 20 16.02 -6.14 -11.66
C GLN A 20 17.51 -5.76 -11.58
N GLY A 21 18.42 -6.68 -11.88
CA GLY A 21 19.86 -6.42 -11.92
C GLY A 21 20.30 -5.57 -13.12
N LEU A 22 19.81 -5.89 -14.33
CA LEU A 22 20.21 -5.16 -15.56
C LEU A 22 19.63 -3.74 -15.65
N VAL A 23 18.48 -3.48 -15.01
CA VAL A 23 17.87 -2.15 -15.01
C VAL A 23 18.69 -1.15 -14.19
N ALA A 24 19.56 -1.57 -13.27
CA ALA A 24 20.34 -0.64 -12.44
C ALA A 24 21.40 0.17 -13.21
N VAL A 25 21.88 -0.32 -14.36
CA VAL A 25 23.07 0.21 -15.04
C VAL A 25 22.78 1.37 -16.01
N ASN A 26 21.54 1.51 -16.51
CA ASN A 26 21.21 2.45 -17.61
C ASN A 26 20.17 3.53 -17.24
N TRP A 27 20.49 4.56 -16.43
CA TRP A 27 19.51 5.62 -16.11
C TRP A 27 20.04 7.06 -16.00
N ARG A 28 19.81 7.85 -17.06
CA ARG A 28 19.81 9.32 -17.05
C ARG A 28 18.58 9.89 -17.81
N ALA A 29 17.35 9.78 -17.27
CA ALA A 29 16.19 10.59 -17.67
C ALA A 29 14.95 10.37 -16.76
N ASN A 30 14.08 11.38 -16.62
CA ASN A 30 12.81 11.38 -15.87
C ASN A 30 11.73 10.48 -16.53
N GLY A 31 11.90 9.16 -16.50
CA GLY A 31 10.98 8.17 -17.08
C GLY A 31 10.43 7.15 -16.07
N TYR A 32 9.41 6.38 -16.47
CA TYR A 32 8.96 5.18 -15.76
C TYR A 32 9.50 3.91 -16.44
N LEU A 33 9.71 2.84 -15.67
CA LEU A 33 10.01 1.52 -16.22
C LEU A 33 8.76 0.64 -16.25
N ARG A 34 8.53 -0.06 -17.36
CA ARG A 34 7.59 -1.18 -17.43
C ARG A 34 8.37 -2.46 -17.17
N MET A 35 8.12 -3.09 -16.02
CA MET A 35 8.62 -4.43 -15.74
C MET A 35 7.61 -5.45 -16.26
N ALA A 36 8.08 -6.40 -17.06
CA ALA A 36 7.33 -7.61 -17.38
C ALA A 36 7.66 -8.64 -16.30
N THR A 37 6.74 -8.90 -15.37
CA THR A 37 6.82 -10.07 -14.49
C THR A 37 5.87 -11.14 -15.02
N THR A 38 6.12 -12.40 -14.66
CA THR A 38 5.34 -13.59 -15.07
C THR A 38 3.83 -13.37 -14.88
N GLY A 39 3.16 -12.92 -15.94
CA GLY A 39 1.72 -12.63 -15.98
C GLY A 39 1.28 -11.24 -15.49
N GLN A 40 2.13 -10.45 -14.81
CA GLN A 40 1.76 -9.13 -14.27
C GLN A 40 2.65 -8.01 -14.81
N LYS A 41 2.03 -6.94 -15.31
CA LYS A 41 2.75 -5.74 -15.74
C LYS A 41 2.94 -4.84 -14.51
N ALA A 42 4.17 -4.62 -14.07
CA ALA A 42 4.49 -3.67 -13.01
C ALA A 42 5.11 -2.40 -13.58
N TYR A 43 4.86 -1.27 -12.93
CA TYR A 43 5.36 0.04 -13.33
C TYR A 43 6.07 0.69 -12.14
N ALA A 44 7.29 1.16 -12.35
CA ALA A 44 8.11 1.83 -11.36
C ALA A 44 8.50 3.23 -11.84
N TRP A 45 8.72 4.17 -10.92
CA TRP A 45 9.28 5.49 -11.23
C TRP A 45 10.21 5.97 -10.11
N ARG A 46 11.18 6.82 -10.46
CA ARG A 46 12.18 7.41 -9.54
C ARG A 46 11.76 8.81 -9.07
N GLN A 47 12.14 9.18 -7.84
CA GLN A 47 12.31 10.59 -7.45
C GLN A 47 13.74 10.79 -6.90
N GLY A 48 14.43 11.85 -7.34
CA GLY A 48 15.85 12.10 -7.06
C GLY A 48 16.20 12.58 -5.64
N LYS A 49 17.52 12.74 -5.42
CA LYS A 49 18.35 13.24 -4.29
C LYS A 49 17.91 13.06 -2.82
N GLY A 50 16.72 12.55 -2.51
CA GLY A 50 16.19 12.41 -1.14
C GLY A 50 15.74 11.00 -0.75
N GLY A 51 16.38 9.96 -1.32
CA GLY A 51 16.13 8.56 -0.98
C GLY A 51 15.21 7.81 -1.96
N TYR A 52 15.64 6.59 -2.31
CA TYR A 52 14.93 5.67 -3.19
C TYR A 52 13.70 5.09 -2.46
N LYS A 53 12.52 5.18 -3.07
CA LYS A 53 11.39 4.31 -2.71
C LYS A 53 10.71 3.82 -3.99
N TYR A 54 11.06 2.60 -4.37
CA TYR A 54 10.44 1.87 -5.47
C TYR A 54 8.95 1.71 -5.19
N LEU A 55 8.10 2.37 -5.98
CA LEU A 55 6.68 2.04 -6.04
C LEU A 55 6.48 1.11 -7.22
N ALA A 56 6.80 -0.17 -7.06
CA ALA A 56 6.36 -1.17 -8.01
C ALA A 56 4.82 -1.24 -7.94
N LYS A 57 4.15 -0.60 -8.89
CA LYS A 57 2.69 -0.65 -9.01
C LYS A 57 2.28 -1.66 -10.06
N THR A 58 1.46 -2.63 -9.70
CA THR A 58 0.90 -3.59 -10.65
C THR A 58 -0.18 -2.92 -11.50
N ARG A 59 -0.33 -3.29 -12.77
CA ARG A 59 -1.37 -2.72 -13.67
C ARG A 59 -2.78 -2.81 -13.08
N SER A 60 -3.04 -3.81 -12.23
CA SER A 60 -4.30 -3.97 -11.49
C SER A 60 -4.59 -2.83 -10.49
N GLN A 61 -3.58 -2.03 -10.14
CA GLN A 61 -3.68 -0.83 -9.31
C GLN A 61 -3.94 0.45 -10.12
N THR A 62 -3.97 0.38 -11.46
CA THR A 62 -4.52 1.49 -12.26
C THR A 62 -6.04 1.50 -12.13
N ALA A 63 -6.66 2.67 -12.09
CA ALA A 63 -8.12 2.76 -12.16
C ALA A 63 -8.59 4.08 -12.76
N SER A 64 -9.84 4.09 -13.23
CA SER A 64 -10.54 5.30 -13.66
C SER A 64 -11.02 6.13 -12.48
N THR A 65 -11.19 5.53 -11.30
CA THR A 65 -11.49 6.23 -10.05
C THR A 65 -10.55 5.73 -8.95
N ASN A 66 -9.82 6.67 -8.36
CA ASN A 66 -8.84 6.43 -7.30
C ASN A 66 -9.13 7.33 -6.10
N PHE A 67 -8.76 6.87 -4.92
CA PHE A 67 -8.95 7.61 -3.69
C PHE A 67 -7.71 7.61 -2.80
N ILE A 68 -7.41 8.76 -2.21
CA ILE A 68 -6.44 8.89 -1.12
C ILE A 68 -7.25 9.15 0.15
N PRO A 69 -7.28 8.21 1.13
CA PRO A 69 -8.21 8.29 2.27
C PRO A 69 -8.00 9.53 3.13
N TYR A 70 -6.75 9.93 3.32
CA TYR A 70 -6.37 11.13 4.06
C TYR A 70 -5.28 11.89 3.31
N PHE A 71 -5.43 13.19 3.17
CA PHE A 71 -4.51 14.08 2.47
C PHE A 71 -4.39 15.40 3.20
N GLU A 72 -3.16 15.87 3.42
CA GLU A 72 -2.88 17.17 4.03
C GLU A 72 -2.44 18.19 2.96
N PRO A 73 -3.30 19.10 2.48
CA PRO A 73 -2.95 20.00 1.38
C PRO A 73 -1.71 20.88 1.61
N ARG A 74 -1.41 21.21 2.87
CA ARG A 74 -0.21 21.96 3.26
C ARG A 74 1.10 21.20 2.99
N ARG A 75 1.08 19.87 3.07
CA ARG A 75 2.29 19.04 3.17
C ARG A 75 2.38 18.00 2.06
N ASP A 76 1.26 17.36 1.76
CA ASP A 76 1.19 16.25 0.84
C ASP A 76 1.18 16.73 -0.62
N ILE A 77 1.75 15.91 -1.49
CA ILE A 77 1.83 16.13 -2.94
C ILE A 77 1.21 14.92 -3.64
N LEU A 78 0.31 15.15 -4.59
CA LEU A 78 -0.26 14.08 -5.41
C LEU A 78 0.60 13.86 -6.66
N TYR A 79 0.77 12.59 -7.00
CA TYR A 79 1.38 12.13 -8.25
C TYR A 79 0.34 11.35 -9.03
N LEU A 80 0.11 11.80 -10.27
CA LEU A 80 -0.78 11.16 -11.22
C LEU A 80 0.07 10.59 -12.36
N THR A 81 0.19 9.28 -12.44
CA THR A 81 1.01 8.61 -13.46
C THR A 81 0.12 8.06 -14.55
N ASN A 82 0.33 8.52 -15.79
CA ASN A 82 -0.32 7.96 -16.97
C ASN A 82 0.58 6.90 -17.62
N PRO A 83 0.23 5.61 -17.55
CA PRO A 83 0.98 4.56 -18.23
C PRO A 83 0.65 4.46 -19.72
N ASN A 84 -0.34 5.20 -20.21
CA ASN A 84 -0.85 5.07 -21.58
C ASN A 84 -0.12 6.03 -22.53
N LYS A 85 -0.05 5.68 -23.83
CA LYS A 85 0.47 6.57 -24.87
C LYS A 85 -0.47 7.74 -25.17
N ARG A 86 -1.77 7.55 -24.92
CA ARG A 86 -2.81 8.58 -25.12
C ARG A 86 -2.87 9.54 -23.94
N THR A 87 -3.26 10.78 -24.21
CA THR A 87 -3.50 11.79 -23.17
C THR A 87 -4.67 11.38 -22.28
N VAL A 88 -4.48 11.47 -20.97
CA VAL A 88 -5.53 11.21 -19.97
C VAL A 88 -5.93 12.50 -19.28
N ARG A 89 -7.24 12.74 -19.14
CA ARG A 89 -7.80 13.86 -18.38
C ARG A 89 -8.16 13.39 -16.97
N ALA A 90 -7.45 13.88 -15.96
CA ALA A 90 -7.72 13.59 -14.55
C ALA A 90 -8.41 14.78 -13.86
N THR A 91 -9.54 14.53 -13.22
CA THR A 91 -10.25 15.48 -12.37
C THR A 91 -10.07 15.10 -10.92
N ILE A 92 -9.50 16.01 -10.14
CA ILE A 92 -9.14 15.85 -8.73
C ILE A 92 -10.14 16.63 -7.88
N TYR A 93 -10.67 15.96 -6.87
CA TYR A 93 -11.63 16.50 -5.92
C TYR A 93 -11.01 16.43 -4.51
N LEU A 94 -11.05 17.56 -3.78
CA LEU A 94 -10.81 17.59 -2.34
C LEU A 94 -12.15 17.66 -1.63
N ALA A 95 -12.46 16.66 -0.80
CA ALA A 95 -13.75 16.56 -0.12
C ALA A 95 -13.58 16.24 1.36
N ASN A 96 -14.49 16.77 2.16
CA ASN A 96 -14.70 16.41 3.56
C ASN A 96 -16.08 16.88 4.02
N ASN A 97 -16.70 16.19 4.99
CA ASN A 97 -17.98 16.56 5.59
C ASN A 97 -19.06 16.99 4.57
N ASN A 98 -19.33 16.15 3.57
CA ASN A 98 -20.23 16.39 2.44
C ASN A 98 -19.91 17.59 1.53
N LYS A 99 -18.88 18.39 1.86
CA LYS A 99 -18.44 19.55 1.09
C LYS A 99 -17.34 19.17 0.11
N LEU A 100 -17.42 19.76 -1.08
CA LEU A 100 -16.35 19.72 -2.07
C LEU A 100 -15.59 21.06 -2.03
N TYR A 101 -14.34 21.02 -1.57
CA TYR A 101 -13.53 22.23 -1.40
C TYR A 101 -12.79 22.66 -2.65
N ASN A 102 -12.51 21.70 -3.55
CA ASN A 102 -11.76 21.99 -4.76
C ASN A 102 -12.05 20.98 -5.86
N LYS A 103 -12.07 21.47 -7.11
CA LYS A 103 -12.09 20.69 -8.34
C LYS A 103 -10.96 21.17 -9.25
N LYS A 104 -9.94 20.35 -9.45
CA LYS A 104 -8.82 20.65 -10.35
C LYS A 104 -8.76 19.65 -11.50
N VAL A 105 -8.66 20.14 -12.73
CA VAL A 105 -8.54 19.30 -13.92
C VAL A 105 -7.11 19.36 -14.44
N ILE A 106 -6.53 18.21 -14.76
CA ILE A 106 -5.17 18.07 -15.29
C ILE A 106 -5.19 17.15 -16.49
N ARG A 107 -4.52 17.54 -17.58
CA ARG A 107 -4.25 16.69 -18.72
C ARG A 107 -2.84 16.12 -18.60
N ILE A 108 -2.71 14.80 -18.66
CA ILE A 108 -1.44 14.08 -18.54
C ILE A 108 -1.12 13.52 -19.93
N LYS A 109 -0.22 14.20 -20.66
CA LYS A 109 0.11 13.86 -22.05
C LYS A 109 0.95 12.60 -22.09
N GLY A 110 0.48 11.62 -22.87
CA GLY A 110 1.13 10.33 -23.04
C GLY A 110 1.72 9.74 -21.77
N ARG A 111 2.91 9.17 -21.92
CA ARG A 111 3.60 8.38 -20.91
C ARG A 111 4.33 9.27 -19.90
N SER A 112 3.60 9.94 -19.01
CA SER A 112 4.16 10.94 -18.10
C SER A 112 3.54 10.92 -16.70
N VAL A 113 4.14 11.72 -15.80
CA VAL A 113 3.69 11.93 -14.43
C VAL A 113 3.35 13.41 -14.25
N ALA A 114 2.17 13.70 -13.70
CA ALA A 114 1.80 15.04 -13.27
C ALA A 114 1.85 15.16 -11.74
N GLN A 115 2.48 16.22 -11.26
CA GLN A 115 2.54 16.56 -9.85
C GLN A 115 1.49 17.61 -9.49
N VAL A 116 0.80 17.43 -8.37
CA VAL A 116 -0.19 18.38 -7.86
C VAL A 116 0.09 18.71 -6.41
N SER A 117 0.36 19.99 -6.15
CA SER A 117 0.54 20.52 -4.80
C SER A 117 -0.48 21.63 -4.53
N TYR A 118 -0.77 21.84 -3.25
CA TYR A 118 -1.66 22.89 -2.76
C TYR A 118 -0.95 23.83 -1.77
N LYS A 119 0.39 23.83 -1.75
CA LYS A 119 1.22 24.59 -0.80
C LYS A 119 0.98 26.11 -0.86
N ARG A 120 0.69 26.64 -2.05
CA ARG A 120 0.45 28.07 -2.30
C ARG A 120 -1.04 28.44 -2.43
N SER A 121 -1.97 27.53 -2.11
CA SER A 121 -3.41 27.81 -2.26
C SER A 121 -4.09 28.12 -0.93
N LYS A 122 -5.25 28.81 -1.00
CA LYS A 122 -6.14 29.02 0.15
C LYS A 122 -6.56 27.70 0.82
N LEU A 123 -6.47 26.58 0.09
CA LEU A 123 -6.82 25.23 0.55
C LEU A 123 -5.79 24.63 1.52
N ARG A 124 -4.62 25.27 1.75
CA ARG A 124 -3.60 24.79 2.70
C ARG A 124 -4.09 24.69 4.14
N ARG A 125 -5.16 25.41 4.50
CA ARG A 125 -5.75 25.42 5.84
C ARG A 125 -6.68 24.22 6.10
N LEU A 126 -7.09 23.50 5.04
CA LEU A 126 -7.95 22.34 5.19
C LEU A 126 -7.22 21.22 5.93
N ARG A 127 -7.90 20.64 6.92
CA ARG A 127 -7.48 19.44 7.64
C ARG A 127 -8.46 18.31 7.31
N SER A 128 -7.98 17.07 7.38
CA SER A 128 -8.83 15.89 7.24
C SER A 128 -9.64 15.84 5.94
N VAL A 129 -9.01 16.08 4.80
CA VAL A 129 -9.67 15.87 3.50
C VAL A 129 -9.25 14.54 2.89
N TYR A 130 -10.14 13.95 2.11
CA TYR A 130 -9.77 12.87 1.20
C TYR A 130 -9.70 13.40 -0.23
N VAL A 131 -8.94 12.69 -1.05
CA VAL A 131 -8.83 12.99 -2.47
C VAL A 131 -9.60 11.94 -3.25
N ARG A 132 -10.44 12.38 -4.17
CA ARG A 132 -10.97 11.53 -5.25
C ARG A 132 -10.38 11.99 -6.57
N VAL A 133 -9.86 11.06 -7.36
CA VAL A 133 -9.35 11.32 -8.71
C VAL A 133 -10.14 10.48 -9.70
N ASN A 134 -10.82 11.14 -10.62
CA ASN A 134 -11.51 10.49 -11.74
C ASN A 134 -10.71 10.74 -13.02
N SER A 135 -10.35 9.71 -13.77
CA SER A 135 -9.68 9.84 -15.07
C SER A 135 -10.60 9.46 -16.23
N ARG A 136 -10.53 10.24 -17.32
CA ARG A 136 -11.19 9.99 -18.60
C ARG A 136 -10.12 9.80 -19.68
N GLY A 137 -10.33 8.88 -20.61
CA GLY A 137 -9.38 8.54 -21.68
C GLY A 137 -8.31 7.51 -21.28
N GLY A 138 -8.38 6.94 -20.07
CA GLY A 138 -7.49 5.87 -19.62
C GLY A 138 -7.45 5.71 -18.10
N ARG A 139 -6.94 4.56 -17.65
CA ARG A 139 -6.67 4.27 -16.23
C ARG A 139 -5.30 4.84 -15.85
N ILE A 140 -5.19 5.44 -14.67
CA ILE A 140 -3.94 6.03 -14.14
C ILE A 140 -3.57 5.42 -12.81
N PHE A 141 -2.32 5.59 -12.41
CA PHE A 141 -1.90 5.39 -11.03
C PHE A 141 -1.99 6.71 -10.25
N VAL A 142 -2.45 6.61 -9.01
CA VAL A 142 -2.44 7.75 -8.09
C VAL A 142 -1.66 7.37 -6.84
N SER A 143 -0.85 8.29 -6.35
CA SER A 143 -0.17 8.20 -5.06
C SER A 143 -0.03 9.59 -4.45
N LYS A 144 0.14 9.64 -3.14
CA LYS A 144 0.62 10.84 -2.44
C LYS A 144 2.04 10.64 -1.95
N LYS A 145 2.82 11.72 -1.92
CA LYS A 145 4.06 11.85 -1.14
C LYS A 145 3.76 12.68 0.10
N THR A 146 4.23 12.22 1.25
CA THR A 146 4.09 12.91 2.55
C THR A 146 5.28 13.83 2.82
N ALA A 147 5.19 14.65 3.87
CA ALA A 147 6.30 15.49 4.33
C ALA A 147 7.57 14.68 4.67
N SER A 148 7.42 13.46 5.19
CA SER A 148 8.54 12.56 5.53
C SER A 148 9.11 11.80 4.31
N SER A 149 8.82 12.27 3.09
CA SER A 149 9.25 11.65 1.82
C SER A 149 8.76 10.22 1.59
N PHE A 150 7.74 9.75 2.33
CA PHE A 150 7.12 8.46 2.07
C PHE A 150 5.99 8.58 1.04
N PHE A 151 5.83 7.54 0.24
CA PHE A 151 4.75 7.45 -0.72
C PHE A 151 3.67 6.50 -0.24
N ALA A 152 2.42 6.92 -0.43
CA ALA A 152 1.25 6.07 -0.22
C ALA A 152 0.45 5.97 -1.51
N SER A 153 0.15 4.74 -1.93
CA SER A 153 -0.70 4.46 -3.08
C SER A 153 -2.15 4.86 -2.81
N ALA A 154 -2.90 5.13 -3.86
CA ALA A 154 -4.35 5.27 -3.76
C ALA A 154 -5.05 3.91 -3.67
N GLN A 155 -6.21 3.88 -3.01
CA GLN A 155 -7.17 2.78 -3.16
C GLN A 155 -7.98 3.00 -4.44
N THR A 156 -8.20 1.94 -5.21
CA THR A 156 -9.03 2.00 -6.40
C THR A 156 -10.48 1.73 -6.03
N ALA A 157 -11.43 2.34 -6.74
CA ALA A 157 -12.87 2.21 -6.40
C ALA A 157 -13.36 0.75 -6.36
N GLY A 158 -12.88 -0.10 -7.27
CA GLY A 158 -13.22 -1.53 -7.31
C GLY A 158 -12.55 -2.39 -6.24
N LYS A 159 -11.68 -1.80 -5.40
CA LYS A 159 -10.99 -2.49 -4.31
C LYS A 159 -11.43 -1.98 -2.93
N LEU A 160 -12.44 -1.11 -2.89
CA LEU A 160 -13.09 -0.72 -1.65
C LEU A 160 -13.91 -1.90 -1.12
N SER A 161 -13.90 -2.10 0.19
CA SER A 161 -14.58 -3.23 0.81
C SER A 161 -15.38 -2.79 2.03
N LYS A 162 -16.42 -3.57 2.33
CA LYS A 162 -17.18 -3.48 3.59
C LYS A 162 -16.36 -3.99 4.78
N GLU A 163 -15.36 -4.82 4.52
CA GLU A 163 -14.43 -5.36 5.51
C GLU A 163 -12.98 -5.07 5.11
N SER A 164 -12.20 -4.50 6.02
CA SER A 164 -10.77 -4.21 5.81
C SER A 164 -9.97 -4.38 7.08
N ILE A 165 -8.67 -4.59 6.92
CA ILE A 165 -7.74 -4.93 8.00
C ILE A 165 -6.55 -3.96 7.95
N ILE A 166 -6.12 -3.52 9.12
CA ILE A 166 -4.86 -2.78 9.32
C ILE A 166 -3.98 -3.60 10.26
N THR A 167 -2.76 -3.90 9.83
CA THR A 167 -1.75 -4.62 10.61
C THR A 167 -1.03 -3.67 11.57
N ASN A 168 -0.35 -4.19 12.60
CA ASN A 168 0.58 -3.47 13.50
C ASN A 168 0.03 -2.11 13.97
N PHE A 169 -1.22 -2.09 14.41
CA PHE A 169 -1.84 -0.89 14.91
C PHE A 169 -1.52 -0.74 16.40
N SER A 170 -0.66 0.23 16.71
CA SER A 170 -0.40 0.68 18.07
C SER A 170 -1.31 1.88 18.37
N PRO A 171 -2.30 1.76 19.27
CA PRO A 171 -3.19 2.87 19.58
C PRO A 171 -2.44 4.07 20.16
N SER A 172 -1.34 3.85 20.90
CA SER A 172 -0.52 4.92 21.48
C SER A 172 0.32 5.68 20.44
N ARG A 173 0.75 5.01 19.36
CA ARG A 173 1.66 5.58 18.34
C ARG A 173 1.01 5.88 17.00
N ASN A 174 -0.19 5.38 16.73
CA ASN A 174 -0.81 5.46 15.41
C ASN A 174 -2.12 6.25 15.44
N LEU A 175 -2.38 6.96 14.34
CA LEU A 175 -3.63 7.66 14.10
C LEU A 175 -4.44 6.91 13.05
N LEU A 176 -5.69 6.60 13.34
CA LEU A 176 -6.58 5.92 12.41
C LEU A 176 -7.48 6.93 11.71
N TYR A 177 -7.41 6.99 10.39
CA TYR A 177 -8.33 7.77 9.57
C TYR A 177 -9.29 6.83 8.85
N ILE A 178 -10.59 7.12 8.94
CA ILE A 178 -11.63 6.38 8.23
C ILE A 178 -12.41 7.35 7.36
N THR A 179 -12.56 6.98 6.10
CA THR A 179 -13.18 7.81 5.08
C THR A 179 -14.38 7.12 4.50
N ASN A 180 -15.50 7.84 4.49
CA ASN A 180 -16.71 7.43 3.79
C ASN A 180 -16.76 8.12 2.42
N PRO A 181 -16.43 7.44 1.30
CA PRO A 181 -16.58 8.04 -0.03
C PRO A 181 -18.04 8.15 -0.51
N ASN A 182 -18.98 7.54 0.21
CA ASN A 182 -20.36 7.39 -0.22
C ASN A 182 -21.18 8.67 0.00
N ARG A 183 -22.27 8.80 -0.75
CA ARG A 183 -23.26 9.88 -0.57
C ARG A 183 -24.22 9.65 0.59
N LYS A 184 -24.22 8.45 1.17
CA LYS A 184 -25.05 8.08 2.33
C LYS A 184 -24.15 7.87 3.56
N PRO A 185 -24.66 8.09 4.79
CA PRO A 185 -23.93 7.78 6.00
C PRO A 185 -23.54 6.29 6.07
N VAL A 186 -22.45 5.99 6.77
CA VAL A 186 -21.95 4.62 6.96
C VAL A 186 -21.84 4.29 8.44
N ARG A 187 -22.32 3.10 8.80
CA ARG A 187 -22.13 2.52 10.13
C ARG A 187 -20.89 1.64 10.09
N VAL A 188 -19.96 1.87 11.00
CA VAL A 188 -18.67 1.17 11.09
C VAL A 188 -18.53 0.54 12.46
N ILE A 189 -18.01 -0.68 12.50
CA ILE A 189 -17.59 -1.39 13.70
C ILE A 189 -16.08 -1.61 13.58
N LEU A 190 -15.35 -1.04 14.52
CA LEU A 190 -13.91 -1.28 14.66
C LEU A 190 -13.70 -2.33 15.73
N LYS A 191 -12.93 -3.37 15.43
CA LYS A 191 -12.50 -4.39 16.37
C LYS A 191 -10.98 -4.39 16.47
N TYR A 192 -10.49 -4.35 17.69
CA TYR A 192 -9.07 -4.49 17.99
C TYR A 192 -8.83 -5.94 18.38
N ILE A 193 -8.10 -6.66 17.55
CA ILE A 193 -7.89 -8.09 17.70
C ILE A 193 -6.42 -8.35 17.99
N LYS A 194 -6.18 -9.05 19.09
CA LYS A 194 -4.88 -9.55 19.51
C LYS A 194 -5.10 -11.02 19.89
N ASP A 195 -4.13 -11.90 19.67
CA ASP A 195 -4.18 -13.29 20.15
C ASP A 195 -5.53 -14.02 19.91
N GLY A 196 -6.16 -13.80 18.73
CA GLY A 196 -7.45 -14.40 18.36
C GLY A 196 -8.69 -13.76 19.00
N ARG A 197 -8.55 -12.83 19.95
CA ARG A 197 -9.64 -12.24 20.74
C ARG A 197 -9.85 -10.75 20.43
N SER A 198 -11.11 -10.34 20.38
CA SER A 198 -11.49 -8.92 20.22
C SER A 198 -11.50 -8.22 21.57
N TYR A 199 -10.45 -7.46 21.88
CA TYR A 199 -10.31 -6.75 23.16
C TYR A 199 -11.11 -5.45 23.25
N TYR A 200 -11.45 -4.86 22.11
CA TYR A 200 -12.20 -3.61 22.08
C TYR A 200 -13.01 -3.50 20.79
N ALA A 201 -14.27 -3.08 20.93
CA ALA A 201 -15.14 -2.76 19.81
C ALA A 201 -15.64 -1.33 19.91
N LYS A 202 -15.55 -0.56 18.80
CA LYS A 202 -16.12 0.78 18.69
C LYS A 202 -17.09 0.85 17.53
N ARG A 203 -18.33 1.27 17.81
CA ARG A 203 -19.32 1.59 16.79
C ARG A 203 -19.22 3.07 16.45
N LEU A 204 -19.23 3.39 15.16
CA LEU A 204 -19.11 4.74 14.63
C LEU A 204 -20.14 4.96 13.53
N LYS A 205 -20.63 6.19 13.40
CA LYS A 205 -21.41 6.66 12.26
C LYS A 205 -20.60 7.74 11.56
N ILE A 206 -20.33 7.55 10.26
CA ILE A 206 -19.54 8.48 9.45
C ILE A 206 -20.48 9.16 8.47
N GLY A 207 -20.42 10.49 8.41
CA GLY A 207 -21.22 11.30 7.50
C GLY A 207 -20.89 11.04 6.03
N PRO A 208 -21.75 11.43 5.08
CA PRO A 208 -21.46 11.36 3.65
C PRO A 208 -20.18 12.12 3.28
N ARG A 209 -19.32 11.52 2.44
CA ARG A 209 -18.08 12.16 1.92
C ARG A 209 -17.22 12.76 3.03
N ASP A 210 -17.08 12.04 4.13
CA ASP A 210 -16.46 12.51 5.34
C ASP A 210 -15.21 11.71 5.70
N VAL A 211 -14.26 12.34 6.37
CA VAL A 211 -13.04 11.73 6.91
C VAL A 211 -12.99 12.01 8.40
N ILE A 212 -13.02 10.95 9.20
CA ILE A 212 -12.87 11.07 10.64
C ILE A 212 -11.52 10.55 11.10
N LEU A 213 -10.93 11.26 12.06
CA LEU A 213 -9.85 10.74 12.88
C LEU A 213 -10.48 9.96 14.03
N VAL A 214 -10.18 8.67 14.10
CA VAL A 214 -10.53 7.83 15.23
C VAL A 214 -9.36 7.85 16.20
N ASP A 215 -9.41 8.78 17.15
CA ASP A 215 -8.46 8.82 18.25
C ASP A 215 -9.00 8.02 19.45
N ASN A 216 -8.37 6.88 19.73
CA ASN A 216 -8.67 6.06 20.90
C ASN A 216 -7.49 6.00 21.88
N ARG A 217 -6.51 6.90 21.76
CA ARG A 217 -5.27 6.89 22.56
C ARG A 217 -5.54 6.84 24.05
N ARG A 218 -6.54 7.57 24.55
CA ARG A 218 -6.89 7.57 25.99
C ARG A 218 -7.38 6.21 26.50
N ARG A 219 -8.22 5.51 25.73
CA ARG A 219 -8.82 4.24 26.14
C ARG A 219 -7.93 3.02 25.89
N LEU A 220 -6.97 3.15 24.97
CA LEU A 220 -6.12 2.05 24.52
C LEU A 220 -4.63 2.34 24.77
N LYS A 221 -4.30 3.30 25.64
CA LYS A 221 -2.92 3.79 25.88
C LYS A 221 -1.96 2.67 26.27
N ASN A 222 -2.45 1.72 27.08
CA ASN A 222 -1.68 0.62 27.64
C ASN A 222 -1.85 -0.68 26.83
N ARG A 223 -2.45 -0.61 25.64
CA ARG A 223 -2.65 -1.78 24.80
C ARG A 223 -1.47 -1.92 23.83
N GLU A 224 -0.95 -3.14 23.77
CA GLU A 224 0.09 -3.54 22.84
C GLU A 224 -0.38 -3.48 21.39
N GLU A 225 0.57 -3.69 20.47
CA GLU A 225 0.29 -3.74 19.04
C GLU A 225 -0.68 -4.87 18.72
N ALA A 226 -1.70 -4.54 17.96
CA ALA A 226 -2.76 -5.44 17.55
C ALA A 226 -3.08 -5.18 16.08
N TYR A 227 -3.83 -6.09 15.44
CA TYR A 227 -4.43 -5.73 14.15
C TYR A 227 -5.85 -5.21 14.35
N LEU A 228 -6.25 -4.32 13.46
CA LEU A 228 -7.55 -3.67 13.49
C LEU A 228 -8.41 -4.22 12.37
N GLN A 229 -9.54 -4.83 12.73
CA GLN A 229 -10.58 -5.23 11.79
C GLN A 229 -11.65 -4.14 11.71
N ILE A 230 -11.97 -3.73 10.50
CA ILE A 230 -12.94 -2.67 10.21
C ILE A 230 -14.08 -3.31 9.43
N LYS A 231 -15.28 -3.36 10.02
CA LYS A 231 -16.50 -3.83 9.37
C LYS A 231 -17.46 -2.67 9.17
N SER A 232 -18.18 -2.65 8.07
CA SER A 232 -19.06 -1.54 7.72
C SER A 232 -20.22 -2.01 6.85
N ASN A 233 -21.34 -1.29 6.89
CA ASN A 233 -22.50 -1.61 6.06
C ASN A 233 -22.34 -1.19 4.59
N ARG A 234 -21.35 -0.35 4.27
CA ARG A 234 -21.00 0.12 2.92
C ARG A 234 -19.49 0.21 2.79
N ALA A 235 -18.97 0.08 1.58
CA ALA A 235 -17.54 0.12 1.36
C ALA A 235 -16.93 1.45 1.82
N ILE A 236 -15.84 1.37 2.58
CA ILE A 236 -15.11 2.53 3.10
C ILE A 236 -13.63 2.43 2.74
N MET A 237 -12.91 3.50 3.05
CA MET A 237 -11.47 3.50 3.07
C MET A 237 -10.99 3.71 4.49
N ALA A 238 -9.84 3.13 4.81
CA ALA A 238 -9.16 3.44 6.06
C ALA A 238 -7.66 3.46 5.84
N SER A 239 -6.97 4.25 6.64
CA SER A 239 -5.52 4.29 6.68
C SER A 239 -5.05 4.59 8.09
N LYS A 240 -3.99 3.92 8.53
CA LYS A 240 -3.25 4.35 9.72
C LYS A 240 -2.10 5.25 9.31
N ARG A 241 -1.83 6.27 10.13
CA ARG A 241 -0.62 7.07 10.11
C ARG A 241 0.26 6.65 11.27
N MET A 242 1.51 6.30 10.99
CA MET A 242 2.49 5.96 12.02
C MET A 242 3.26 7.21 12.46
N ALA A 243 4.04 7.11 13.55
CA ALA A 243 4.70 8.25 14.21
C ALA A 243 5.58 9.08 13.24
N ASN A 244 6.31 8.44 12.33
CA ASN A 244 7.13 9.07 11.29
C ASN A 244 6.33 9.60 10.07
N ALA A 245 5.01 9.78 10.23
CA ALA A 245 4.08 10.21 9.18
C ALA A 245 4.07 9.33 7.92
N THR A 246 4.46 8.06 8.06
CA THR A 246 4.15 7.01 7.08
C THR A 246 2.68 6.66 7.14
N TYR A 247 2.12 6.22 6.00
CA TYR A 247 0.72 5.80 5.92
C TYR A 247 0.63 4.39 5.41
N GLN A 248 -0.15 3.57 6.09
CA GLN A 248 -0.54 2.26 5.62
C GLN A 248 -2.04 2.26 5.33
N LEU A 249 -2.41 1.84 4.12
CA LEU A 249 -3.80 1.62 3.77
C LEU A 249 -4.33 0.36 4.43
N ALA A 250 -5.58 0.39 4.87
CA ALA A 250 -6.30 -0.82 5.20
C ALA A 250 -6.45 -1.69 3.93
N GLN A 251 -6.20 -2.98 4.07
CA GLN A 251 -6.33 -3.93 2.97
C GLN A 251 -7.64 -4.70 3.14
N PRO A 252 -8.41 -4.93 2.07
CA PRO A 252 -9.55 -5.83 2.14
C PRO A 252 -9.06 -7.28 2.31
N ARG A 253 -9.91 -8.17 2.85
CA ARG A 253 -9.56 -9.60 2.99
C ARG A 253 -9.18 -10.26 1.66
N SER A 254 -9.75 -9.80 0.54
CA SER A 254 -9.43 -10.30 -0.80
C SER A 254 -8.00 -10.03 -1.28
N PHE A 255 -7.21 -9.26 -0.52
CA PHE A 255 -5.78 -9.11 -0.77
C PHE A 255 -4.94 -10.19 -0.07
N ALA A 256 -5.54 -11.02 0.80
CA ALA A 256 -4.89 -12.23 1.26
C ALA A 256 -4.63 -13.15 0.06
N SER A 257 -3.37 -13.51 -0.14
CA SER A 257 -2.92 -14.36 -1.24
C SER A 257 -2.24 -15.59 -0.65
N LYS A 258 -2.37 -16.76 -1.31
CA LYS A 258 -1.61 -17.95 -0.96
C LYS A 258 -0.11 -17.75 -1.13
N THR A 259 0.31 -16.81 -1.97
CA THR A 259 1.71 -16.45 -2.13
C THR A 259 1.87 -14.94 -2.24
N LEU A 260 2.78 -14.37 -1.46
CA LEU A 260 3.10 -12.95 -1.44
C LEU A 260 4.60 -12.76 -1.60
N TYR A 261 4.96 -11.74 -2.40
CA TYR A 261 6.34 -11.31 -2.57
C TYR A 261 6.49 -9.86 -2.09
N ALA A 262 7.52 -9.59 -1.30
CA ALA A 262 7.92 -8.25 -0.90
C ALA A 262 9.39 -8.04 -1.24
N ALA A 263 9.68 -7.00 -2.02
CA ALA A 263 11.06 -6.60 -2.32
C ALA A 263 11.61 -5.69 -1.23
N ASP A 264 12.93 -5.58 -1.17
CA ASP A 264 13.68 -4.68 -0.28
C ASP A 264 13.42 -4.92 1.22
N PHE A 265 13.08 -6.16 1.59
CA PHE A 265 12.97 -6.52 3.00
C PHE A 265 14.36 -6.57 3.63
N SER A 266 14.53 -5.91 4.78
CA SER A 266 15.80 -5.92 5.51
C SER A 266 15.62 -6.65 6.84
N ALA A 267 16.04 -7.92 6.88
CA ALA A 267 15.99 -8.72 8.11
C ALA A 267 16.79 -8.10 9.27
N ALA A 268 17.81 -7.29 8.97
CA ALA A 268 18.62 -6.58 9.96
C ALA A 268 17.89 -5.44 10.68
N SER A 269 16.86 -4.85 10.07
CA SER A 269 16.22 -3.64 10.58
C SER A 269 14.70 -3.71 10.67
N GLU A 270 14.08 -4.70 10.03
CA GLU A 270 12.64 -4.84 9.93
C GLU A 270 12.14 -6.13 10.61
N THR A 271 10.98 -6.03 11.26
CA THR A 271 10.24 -7.20 11.75
C THR A 271 9.16 -7.54 10.73
N LEU A 272 9.09 -8.81 10.33
CA LEU A 272 8.03 -9.30 9.46
C LEU A 272 6.78 -9.56 10.29
N TYR A 273 5.62 -9.11 9.80
CA TYR A 273 4.33 -9.40 10.43
C TYR A 273 3.42 -10.13 9.45
N ILE A 274 3.01 -11.33 9.84
CA ILE A 274 2.06 -12.15 9.07
C ILE A 274 0.73 -12.13 9.81
N ILE A 275 -0.36 -11.90 9.08
CA ILE A 275 -1.71 -11.96 9.65
C ILE A 275 -2.46 -13.12 9.02
N ASN A 276 -3.07 -13.93 9.86
CA ASN A 276 -4.05 -14.91 9.45
C ASN A 276 -5.45 -14.44 9.90
N PRO A 277 -6.21 -13.75 9.02
CA PRO A 277 -7.56 -13.34 9.34
C PRO A 277 -8.60 -14.46 9.11
N ALA A 278 -8.16 -15.67 8.77
CA ALA A 278 -9.04 -16.82 8.60
C ALA A 278 -9.48 -17.38 9.95
N GLY A 279 -10.59 -18.14 9.93
CA GLY A 279 -11.12 -18.82 11.12
C GLY A 279 -10.39 -20.12 11.48
N ALA A 280 -9.29 -20.44 10.81
CA ALA A 280 -8.48 -21.63 11.04
C ALA A 280 -6.99 -21.24 11.06
N SER A 281 -6.14 -22.05 11.71
CA SER A 281 -4.69 -21.91 11.65
C SER A 281 -4.17 -22.11 10.22
N SER A 282 -2.95 -21.65 9.95
CA SER A 282 -2.35 -21.77 8.63
C SER A 282 -0.85 -21.92 8.75
N ASN A 283 -0.30 -22.94 8.08
CA ASN A 283 1.13 -23.11 7.95
C ASN A 283 1.65 -22.19 6.85
N VAL A 284 2.64 -21.37 7.18
CA VAL A 284 3.19 -20.37 6.28
C VAL A 284 4.70 -20.55 6.14
N SER A 285 5.14 -20.84 4.92
CA SER A 285 6.54 -20.83 4.52
C SER A 285 7.01 -19.40 4.26
N VAL A 286 8.08 -19.00 4.93
CA VAL A 286 8.75 -17.70 4.75
C VAL A 286 10.15 -17.98 4.21
N ASN A 287 10.45 -17.42 3.04
CA ASN A 287 11.76 -17.52 2.42
C ASN A 287 12.32 -16.13 2.18
N ILE A 288 13.57 -15.88 2.53
CA ILE A 288 14.31 -14.69 2.13
C ILE A 288 15.34 -15.11 1.10
N ILE A 289 15.39 -14.37 0.00
CA ILE A 289 16.22 -14.67 -1.15
C ILE A 289 17.11 -13.46 -1.44
N ALA A 290 18.40 -13.72 -1.61
CA ALA A 290 19.39 -12.74 -2.05
C ALA A 290 20.26 -13.38 -3.13
N ASN A 291 20.65 -12.59 -4.14
CA ASN A 291 21.50 -13.06 -5.24
C ASN A 291 21.00 -14.34 -5.93
N GLY A 292 19.68 -14.52 -5.99
CA GLY A 292 19.06 -15.71 -6.60
C GLY A 292 19.07 -16.98 -5.74
N ALA A 293 19.61 -16.93 -4.53
CA ALA A 293 19.66 -18.05 -3.60
C ALA A 293 18.78 -17.79 -2.36
N VAL A 294 18.13 -18.84 -1.84
CA VAL A 294 17.40 -18.77 -0.57
C VAL A 294 18.45 -18.70 0.56
N ILE A 295 18.50 -17.57 1.26
CA ILE A 295 19.43 -17.33 2.37
C ILE A 295 18.79 -17.57 3.73
N PHE A 296 17.46 -17.67 3.76
CA PHE A 296 16.70 -18.08 4.93
C PHE A 296 15.40 -18.75 4.49
N SER A 297 15.03 -19.83 5.17
CA SER A 297 13.73 -20.49 5.01
C SER A 297 13.24 -20.92 6.38
N GLY A 298 11.98 -20.59 6.69
CA GLY A 298 11.32 -21.02 7.91
C GLY A 298 9.85 -21.29 7.67
N THR A 299 9.27 -22.23 8.41
CA THR A 299 7.84 -22.52 8.39
C THR A 299 7.26 -22.12 9.73
N TYR A 300 6.14 -21.40 9.70
CA TYR A 300 5.48 -20.87 10.88
C TYR A 300 4.02 -21.29 10.88
N ASP A 301 3.55 -21.84 11.99
CA ASP A 301 2.11 -21.93 12.22
C ASP A 301 1.58 -20.56 12.63
N VAL A 302 0.59 -20.05 11.90
CA VAL A 302 -0.06 -18.77 12.17
C VAL A 302 -1.48 -19.05 12.63
N PRO A 303 -1.76 -18.97 13.95
CA PRO A 303 -3.08 -19.30 14.48
C PRO A 303 -4.21 -18.42 13.91
N ALA A 304 -5.44 -18.93 13.95
CA ALA A 304 -6.61 -18.22 13.46
C ALA A 304 -6.78 -16.85 14.14
N ASN A 305 -7.08 -15.82 13.34
CA ASN A 305 -7.29 -14.44 13.82
C ASN A 305 -6.11 -13.88 14.63
N THR A 306 -4.89 -14.24 14.27
CA THR A 306 -3.67 -13.70 14.92
C THR A 306 -2.79 -12.92 13.96
N GLN A 307 -1.94 -12.10 14.54
CA GLN A 307 -0.80 -11.49 13.87
C GLN A 307 0.47 -12.05 14.50
N LEU A 308 1.32 -12.71 13.71
CA LEU A 308 2.59 -13.27 14.14
C LEU A 308 3.73 -12.30 13.77
N PRO A 309 4.44 -11.72 14.75
CA PRO A 309 5.72 -11.07 14.52
C PRO A 309 6.83 -12.12 14.31
N ILE A 310 7.66 -11.93 13.30
CA ILE A 310 8.84 -12.73 13.03
C ILE A 310 10.03 -11.78 13.02
N ASP A 311 10.84 -11.85 14.07
CA ASP A 311 12.09 -11.11 14.18
C ASP A 311 13.24 -11.94 13.61
N LEU A 312 13.91 -11.41 12.58
CA LEU A 312 14.96 -12.11 11.84
C LEU A 312 16.32 -11.43 12.01
N ARG A 313 16.46 -10.48 12.94
CA ARG A 313 17.72 -9.74 13.16
C ARG A 313 18.86 -10.65 13.62
N GLY A 314 18.55 -11.74 14.32
CA GLY A 314 19.52 -12.76 14.73
C GLY A 314 19.75 -13.86 13.70
N SER A 315 19.09 -13.82 12.53
CA SER A 315 19.23 -14.85 11.50
C SER A 315 20.35 -14.53 10.51
N ALA A 316 20.82 -15.55 9.78
CA ALA A 316 21.79 -15.37 8.69
C ALA A 316 21.31 -14.37 7.61
N ALA A 317 19.99 -14.18 7.46
CA ALA A 317 19.45 -13.22 6.51
C ALA A 317 19.76 -11.75 6.88
N ALA A 318 20.08 -11.45 8.14
CA ALA A 318 20.43 -10.10 8.57
C ALA A 318 21.75 -9.59 7.95
N ALA A 319 22.66 -10.49 7.57
CA ALA A 319 23.92 -10.12 6.91
C ALA A 319 23.73 -9.65 5.46
N TYR A 320 22.56 -9.89 4.86
CA TYR A 320 22.31 -9.62 3.45
C TYR A 320 21.53 -8.33 3.25
N SER A 321 21.95 -7.56 2.24
CA SER A 321 21.22 -6.42 1.70
C SER A 321 20.53 -6.80 0.37
N ASN A 322 19.60 -5.98 -0.09
CA ASN A 322 18.88 -6.19 -1.36
C ASN A 322 18.14 -7.54 -1.45
N THR A 323 17.53 -7.97 -0.35
CA THR A 323 16.80 -9.24 -0.30
C THR A 323 15.36 -9.07 -0.77
N TYR A 324 14.73 -10.17 -1.19
CA TYR A 324 13.27 -10.24 -1.30
C TYR A 324 12.70 -11.38 -0.47
N LEU A 325 11.51 -11.12 0.05
CA LEU A 325 10.73 -12.03 0.86
C LEU A 325 9.69 -12.75 -0.02
N ARG A 326 9.58 -14.07 0.14
CA ARG A 326 8.48 -14.89 -0.36
C ARG A 326 7.75 -15.53 0.82
N ILE A 327 6.47 -15.24 0.94
CA ILE A 327 5.56 -15.84 1.92
C ILE A 327 4.59 -16.75 1.16
N GLN A 328 4.44 -18.00 1.60
CA GLN A 328 3.55 -18.97 0.97
C GLN A 328 2.75 -19.73 2.02
N VAL A 329 1.42 -19.79 1.86
CA VAL A 329 0.56 -20.64 2.68
C VAL A 329 0.67 -22.07 2.15
N ASN A 330 1.07 -22.99 3.02
CA ASN A 330 1.10 -24.42 2.76
C ASN A 330 -0.29 -24.96 3.14
N ASN A 331 -1.04 -25.43 2.15
CA ASN A 331 -2.30 -26.12 2.39
C ASN A 331 -2.05 -27.58 2.72
#